data_AF-A0A954S4F1-F1
#
_entry.id   AF-A0A954S4F1-F1
#
_cell.length_a   1.000
_cell.length_b   1.000
_cell.length_c   1.000
_cell.angle_alpha   90.00
_cell.angle_beta   90.00
_cell.angle_gamma   90.00
#
_symmetry.space_group_name_H-M   'P 1'
#
loop_
_entity.id
_entity.type
_entity.pdbx_description
1 polymer ?
#
loop_
_entity_poly.entity_id
_entity_poly.type
_entity_poly.pdbx_seq_one_letter_code
_entity_poly.pdbx_strand_id
1 'polypeptide(L)'
;MTQLVEPEQQVAPRQFSGLLAGLEAGPIISWGLLEVVSLRLATGTDAGPREGFASPEENLELVAVPTYGTVVFRNSSKSHRLIAPMHIGFFQPGAQNHATSRALVLDAGETLETKDCFCVQASQGGLLQESQQRFLMLPLGLRHQALAKRHSEGYSRLWDEIDGYTRHHGVATGGHLERFLRPNFSRLLPLRHALETVPGQIGAAYFIAGRLAGVEVAPNENYWSQLAPVLSMYCYGPAALMAERRGHQRVSEPLDLEGLSGLDDLAARLQDVRTREAS
;
A
#
# COMPACT_ATOMS: atom_id res chain seq x y z
N MET A 1 9.16 53.72 -11.57
CA MET A 1 9.71 52.35 -11.70
C MET A 1 8.57 51.39 -11.47
N THR A 2 7.95 50.94 -12.56
CA THR A 2 6.77 50.08 -12.54
C THR A 2 7.27 48.66 -12.79
N GLN A 3 7.17 47.79 -11.78
CA GLN A 3 7.49 46.36 -11.95
C GLN A 3 6.41 45.73 -12.82
N LEU A 4 6.81 45.22 -13.97
CA LEU A 4 6.00 44.35 -14.82
C LEU A 4 5.85 43.02 -14.08
N VAL A 5 4.63 42.70 -13.68
CA VAL A 5 4.25 41.37 -13.20
C VAL A 5 4.31 40.45 -14.40
N GLU A 6 5.15 39.41 -14.34
CA GLU A 6 5.17 38.38 -15.38
C GLU A 6 3.82 37.66 -15.42
N PRO A 7 3.31 37.35 -16.62
CA PRO A 7 2.03 36.66 -16.75
C PRO A 7 2.14 35.26 -16.13
N GLU A 8 1.12 34.88 -15.35
CA GLU A 8 0.89 33.51 -14.91
C GLU A 8 1.09 32.55 -16.09
N GLN A 9 2.13 31.71 -16.00
CA GLN A 9 2.31 30.61 -16.92
C GLN A 9 1.05 29.74 -16.86
N GLN A 10 0.26 29.77 -17.93
CA GLN A 10 -0.78 28.78 -18.18
C GLN A 10 -0.11 27.40 -18.21
N VAL A 11 -0.22 26.67 -17.10
CA VAL A 11 0.19 25.27 -17.03
C VAL A 11 -0.82 24.50 -17.85
N ALA A 12 -0.41 24.03 -19.04
CA ALA A 12 -1.21 23.13 -19.85
C ALA A 12 -1.68 21.93 -19.01
N PRO A 13 -2.92 21.43 -19.21
CA PRO A 13 -3.43 20.27 -18.47
C PRO A 13 -2.47 19.10 -18.66
N ARG A 14 -1.82 18.68 -17.57
CA ARG A 14 -0.89 17.57 -17.57
C ARG A 14 -1.69 16.28 -17.79
N GLN A 15 -1.59 15.71 -18.99
CA GLN A 15 -1.90 14.30 -19.21
C GLN A 15 -1.11 13.45 -18.19
N PHE A 16 -1.64 12.30 -17.77
CA PHE A 16 -0.94 11.31 -16.95
C PHE A 16 0.39 10.88 -17.60
N SER A 17 1.45 11.67 -17.48
CA SER A 17 2.79 11.35 -18.01
C SER A 17 3.57 10.57 -16.95
N GLY A 18 4.07 9.38 -17.29
CA GLY A 18 4.92 8.56 -16.41
C GLY A 18 4.28 7.23 -16.01
N LEU A 19 4.38 6.85 -14.73
CA LEU A 19 4.05 5.52 -14.21
C LEU A 19 2.55 5.14 -14.32
N LEU A 20 1.68 6.12 -14.56
CA LEU A 20 0.24 5.98 -14.74
C LEU A 20 -0.22 6.19 -16.20
N ALA A 21 0.72 6.40 -17.11
CA ALA A 21 0.40 6.51 -18.53
C ALA A 21 -0.23 5.22 -19.03
N GLY A 22 -1.34 5.33 -19.77
CA GLY A 22 -2.09 4.18 -20.25
C GLY A 22 -2.93 3.50 -19.17
N LEU A 23 -3.28 4.20 -18.07
CA LEU A 23 -4.30 3.76 -17.13
C LEU A 23 -5.59 4.56 -17.27
N GLU A 24 -6.73 3.89 -17.14
CA GLU A 24 -8.06 4.49 -17.03
C GLU A 24 -8.58 4.35 -15.60
N ALA A 25 -9.29 5.37 -15.13
CA ALA A 25 -10.08 5.28 -13.91
C ALA A 25 -11.37 4.48 -14.15
N GLY A 26 -11.65 3.52 -13.28
CA GLY A 26 -12.90 2.77 -13.26
C GLY A 26 -13.83 3.23 -12.11
N PRO A 27 -14.79 2.38 -11.68
CA PRO A 27 -15.72 2.70 -10.62
C PRO A 27 -15.01 2.97 -9.30
N ILE A 28 -15.71 3.76 -8.49
CA ILE A 28 -15.38 4.05 -7.10
C ILE A 28 -16.11 3.07 -6.19
N ILE A 29 -15.40 2.51 -5.22
CA ILE A 29 -15.98 1.73 -4.13
C ILE A 29 -15.63 2.42 -2.82
N SER A 30 -16.62 2.67 -1.98
CA SER A 30 -16.44 3.35 -0.69
C SER A 30 -16.85 2.46 0.48
N TRP A 31 -16.08 2.49 1.55
CA TRP A 31 -16.38 1.85 2.83
C TRP A 31 -15.93 2.74 3.99
N GLY A 32 -16.90 3.27 4.75
CA GLY A 32 -16.60 4.24 5.81
C GLY A 32 -15.91 5.49 5.25
N LEU A 33 -14.71 5.79 5.75
CA LEU A 33 -13.86 6.87 5.25
C LEU A 33 -12.83 6.43 4.20
N LEU A 34 -12.84 5.17 3.76
CA LEU A 34 -11.94 4.66 2.74
C LEU A 34 -12.65 4.57 1.40
N GLU A 35 -12.09 5.19 0.36
CA GLU A 35 -12.62 5.11 -1.00
C GLU A 35 -11.52 4.66 -1.95
N VAL A 36 -11.91 3.87 -2.94
CA VAL A 36 -11.00 3.20 -3.87
C VAL A 36 -11.49 3.47 -5.28
N VAL A 37 -10.71 4.21 -6.06
CA VAL A 37 -10.91 4.36 -7.49
C VAL A 37 -10.10 3.28 -8.17
N SER A 38 -10.79 2.35 -8.85
CA SER A 38 -10.11 1.29 -9.60
C SER A 38 -9.27 1.88 -10.75
N LEU A 39 -8.09 1.32 -10.99
CA LEU A 39 -7.23 1.69 -12.11
C LEU A 39 -7.05 0.46 -13.03
N ARG A 40 -7.28 0.66 -14.32
CA ARG A 40 -7.24 -0.39 -15.35
C ARG A 40 -6.31 0.02 -16.48
N LEU A 41 -5.80 -0.93 -17.24
CA LEU A 41 -5.09 -0.61 -18.48
C LEU A 41 -6.05 -0.02 -19.50
N ALA A 42 -5.60 1.04 -20.18
CA ALA A 42 -6.38 1.64 -21.23
C ALA A 42 -6.43 0.76 -22.48
N THR A 43 -7.59 0.69 -23.11
CA THR A 43 -7.77 -0.12 -24.31
C THR A 43 -6.75 0.28 -25.39
N GLY A 44 -5.99 -0.70 -25.90
CA GLY A 44 -4.94 -0.46 -26.90
C GLY A 44 -3.59 0.02 -26.33
N THR A 45 -3.42 0.07 -25.01
CA THR A 45 -2.12 0.35 -24.38
C THR A 45 -1.19 -0.86 -24.50
N ASP A 46 -0.06 -0.70 -25.17
CA ASP A 46 1.06 -1.64 -25.06
C ASP A 46 1.80 -1.39 -23.75
N ALA A 47 1.44 -2.16 -22.72
CA ALA A 47 2.01 -2.02 -21.39
C ALA A 47 3.22 -2.95 -21.15
N GLY A 48 3.77 -3.57 -22.20
CA GLY A 48 4.89 -4.51 -22.11
C GLY A 48 4.51 -5.87 -21.52
N PRO A 49 5.48 -6.74 -21.19
CA PRO A 49 5.25 -8.13 -20.82
C PRO A 49 4.79 -8.29 -19.36
N ARG A 50 3.66 -7.68 -19.00
CA ARG A 50 3.08 -7.69 -17.64
C ARG A 50 2.61 -9.07 -17.18
N GLU A 51 2.30 -9.95 -18.13
CA GLU A 51 2.02 -11.37 -17.91
C GLU A 51 3.26 -12.16 -17.45
N GLY A 52 4.46 -11.60 -17.62
CA GLY A 52 5.71 -12.23 -17.19
C GLY A 52 5.92 -12.27 -15.67
N PHE A 53 4.95 -11.79 -14.88
CA PHE A 53 5.05 -11.64 -13.44
C PHE A 53 4.11 -12.57 -12.66
N ALA A 54 4.71 -13.34 -11.75
CA ALA A 54 4.00 -14.14 -10.77
C ALA A 54 3.39 -13.28 -9.66
N SER A 55 2.25 -13.73 -9.15
CA SER A 55 1.51 -13.09 -8.08
C SER A 55 2.05 -13.52 -6.70
N PRO A 56 2.12 -12.63 -5.69
CA PRO A 56 2.85 -12.92 -4.45
C PRO A 56 2.25 -14.01 -3.57
N GLU A 57 0.93 -14.07 -3.38
CA GLU A 57 0.28 -14.98 -2.42
C GLU A 57 0.45 -16.45 -2.83
N GLU A 58 0.59 -16.69 -4.13
CA GLU A 58 0.82 -18.02 -4.69
C GLU A 58 2.31 -18.37 -4.82
N ASN A 59 3.19 -17.39 -5.01
CA ASN A 59 4.56 -17.65 -5.48
C ASN A 59 5.68 -17.10 -4.59
N LEU A 60 5.40 -16.23 -3.61
CA LEU A 60 6.40 -15.72 -2.68
C LEU A 60 6.42 -16.58 -1.41
N GLU A 61 7.46 -17.38 -1.27
CA GLU A 61 7.70 -18.22 -0.10
C GLU A 61 8.74 -17.58 0.81
N LEU A 62 8.50 -17.60 2.13
CA LEU A 62 9.58 -17.43 3.11
C LEU A 62 10.14 -18.82 3.41
N VAL A 63 11.41 -18.99 3.10
CA VAL A 63 12.13 -20.26 3.29
C VAL A 63 12.77 -20.30 4.68
N ALA A 64 13.36 -19.20 5.13
CA ALA A 64 14.05 -19.14 6.41
C ALA A 64 14.18 -17.71 6.94
N VAL A 65 14.39 -17.59 8.26
CA VAL A 65 14.86 -16.38 8.94
C VAL A 65 16.11 -16.74 9.73
N PRO A 66 17.31 -16.65 9.13
CA PRO A 66 18.55 -17.07 9.79
C PRO A 66 18.89 -16.25 11.03
N THR A 67 18.62 -14.94 10.97
CA THR A 67 18.86 -13.98 12.05
C THR A 67 17.81 -12.87 12.02
N TYR A 68 17.74 -12.07 13.08
CA TYR A 68 16.87 -10.89 13.07
C TYR A 68 17.28 -9.91 11.98
N GLY A 69 16.31 -9.53 11.13
CA GLY A 69 16.53 -8.65 9.98
C GLY A 69 16.98 -9.38 8.72
N THR A 70 17.26 -10.69 8.80
CA THR A 70 17.63 -11.51 7.64
C THR A 70 16.50 -12.46 7.28
N VAL A 71 16.02 -12.39 6.04
CA VAL A 71 14.96 -13.25 5.54
C VAL A 71 15.38 -13.86 4.20
N VAL A 72 15.11 -15.15 4.04
CA VAL A 72 15.34 -15.89 2.81
C VAL A 72 13.99 -16.09 2.13
N PHE A 73 13.83 -15.49 0.96
CA PHE A 73 12.65 -15.63 0.12
C PHE A 73 12.91 -16.57 -1.04
N ARG A 74 11.85 -17.18 -1.56
CA ARG A 74 11.89 -17.93 -2.80
C ARG A 74 10.71 -17.55 -3.68
N ASN A 75 10.97 -17.43 -4.97
CA ASN A 75 9.94 -17.43 -6.00
C ASN A 75 9.68 -18.86 -6.45
N SER A 76 8.54 -19.43 -6.08
CA SER A 76 8.20 -20.81 -6.44
C SER A 76 7.68 -20.97 -7.87
N SER A 77 7.45 -19.86 -8.58
CA SER A 77 7.11 -19.87 -10.00
C SER A 77 8.23 -20.49 -10.83
N LYS A 78 7.86 -21.37 -11.77
CA LYS A 78 8.82 -22.04 -12.66
C LYS A 78 9.19 -21.21 -13.90
N SER A 79 8.40 -20.19 -14.23
CA SER A 79 8.50 -19.49 -15.51
C SER A 79 8.37 -17.97 -15.41
N HIS A 80 7.89 -17.43 -14.29
CA HIS A 80 7.63 -16.00 -14.15
C HIS A 80 8.50 -15.39 -13.07
N ARG A 81 8.91 -14.14 -13.30
CA ARG A 81 9.59 -13.31 -12.30
C ARG A 81 8.59 -12.87 -11.24
N LEU A 82 9.04 -12.63 -10.03
CA LEU A 82 8.21 -12.12 -8.95
C LEU A 82 8.76 -10.78 -8.46
N ILE A 83 7.87 -9.83 -8.24
CA ILE A 83 8.17 -8.60 -7.50
C ILE A 83 7.55 -8.76 -6.12
N ALA A 84 8.34 -8.82 -5.06
CA ALA A 84 7.81 -8.72 -3.71
C ALA A 84 7.54 -7.25 -3.39
N PRO A 85 6.31 -6.85 -3.04
CA PRO A 85 5.99 -5.46 -2.75
C PRO A 85 6.87 -4.89 -1.64
N MET A 86 7.17 -3.60 -1.75
CA MET A 86 7.86 -2.89 -0.67
C MET A 86 7.00 -2.87 0.60
N HIS A 87 7.65 -3.18 1.73
CA HIS A 87 7.04 -3.26 3.05
C HIS A 87 5.99 -4.37 3.22
N ILE A 88 6.02 -5.39 2.36
CA ILE A 88 5.32 -6.64 2.62
C ILE A 88 5.92 -7.28 3.87
N GLY A 89 5.08 -7.78 4.76
CA GLY A 89 5.51 -8.42 5.98
C GLY A 89 4.88 -9.78 6.18
N PHE A 90 5.53 -10.56 7.03
CA PHE A 90 5.18 -11.94 7.32
C PHE A 90 4.86 -12.06 8.80
N PHE A 91 3.73 -12.69 9.08
CA PHE A 91 3.19 -12.78 10.42
C PHE A 91 3.07 -14.23 10.87
N GLN A 92 3.68 -14.55 12.01
CA GLN A 92 3.48 -15.80 12.72
C GLN A 92 3.38 -15.53 14.22
N PRO A 93 2.30 -16.00 14.90
CA PRO A 93 2.20 -15.88 16.35
C PRO A 93 3.41 -16.49 17.07
N GLY A 94 3.96 -15.76 18.04
CA GLY A 94 5.08 -16.22 18.87
C GLY A 94 6.47 -16.12 18.22
N ALA A 95 6.58 -15.59 17.01
CA ALA A 95 7.85 -15.30 16.35
C ALA A 95 8.07 -13.79 16.19
N GLN A 96 9.31 -13.39 15.95
CA GLN A 96 9.66 -12.05 15.52
C GLN A 96 9.27 -11.88 14.05
N ASN A 97 8.25 -11.08 13.80
CA ASN A 97 7.76 -10.79 12.44
C ASN A 97 8.67 -9.80 11.71
N HIS A 98 8.72 -9.93 10.39
CA HIS A 98 9.55 -9.12 9.50
C HIS A 98 8.73 -8.41 8.43
N ALA A 99 9.19 -7.24 8.00
CA ALA A 99 8.75 -6.56 6.78
C ALA A 99 9.96 -6.25 5.88
N THR A 100 9.78 -6.34 4.56
CA THR A 100 10.81 -5.95 3.60
C THR A 100 11.06 -4.44 3.68
N SER A 101 12.31 -4.01 3.49
CA SER A 101 12.69 -2.60 3.47
C SER A 101 12.48 -1.92 2.11
N ARG A 102 12.38 -2.74 1.06
CA ARG A 102 12.35 -2.33 -0.34
C ARG A 102 11.57 -3.36 -1.14
N ALA A 103 11.25 -3.01 -2.39
CA ALA A 103 10.83 -4.03 -3.34
C ALA A 103 11.97 -5.01 -3.60
N LEU A 104 11.64 -6.28 -3.71
CA LEU A 104 12.57 -7.33 -4.12
C LEU A 104 12.12 -7.86 -5.47
N VAL A 105 13.07 -8.23 -6.31
CA VAL A 105 12.82 -8.86 -7.61
C VAL A 105 13.50 -10.21 -7.57
N LEU A 106 12.73 -11.26 -7.82
CA LEU A 106 13.20 -12.65 -7.83
C LEU A 106 12.89 -13.25 -9.20
N ASP A 107 13.88 -13.76 -9.89
CA ASP A 107 13.69 -14.56 -11.10
C ASP A 107 12.93 -15.87 -10.79
N ALA A 108 12.46 -16.54 -11.84
CA ALA A 108 11.74 -17.80 -11.70
C ALA A 108 12.61 -18.86 -10.98
N GLY A 109 12.07 -19.44 -9.90
CA GLY A 109 12.78 -20.43 -9.08
C GLY A 109 13.89 -19.85 -8.19
N GLU A 110 14.13 -18.54 -8.19
CA GLU A 110 15.21 -17.92 -7.42
C GLU A 110 14.93 -17.99 -5.91
N THR A 111 15.98 -18.26 -5.15
CA THR A 111 16.03 -18.08 -3.69
C THR A 111 16.94 -16.89 -3.39
N LEU A 112 16.42 -15.87 -2.70
CA LEU A 112 17.09 -14.62 -2.40
C LEU A 112 17.16 -14.38 -0.89
N GLU A 113 18.36 -14.16 -0.37
CA GLU A 113 18.57 -13.68 1.00
C GLU A 113 18.64 -12.14 1.04
N THR A 114 17.88 -11.52 1.93
CA THR A 114 17.99 -10.09 2.28
C THR A 114 18.34 -9.95 3.75
N LYS A 115 19.23 -9.00 4.07
CA LYS A 115 19.75 -8.73 5.43
C LYS A 115 19.23 -7.43 6.02
N ASP A 116 18.36 -6.74 5.29
CA ASP A 116 17.88 -5.41 5.61
C ASP A 116 16.38 -5.38 5.91
N CYS A 117 15.76 -6.49 6.31
CA CYS A 117 14.37 -6.48 6.77
C CYS A 117 14.20 -5.74 8.11
N PHE A 118 13.00 -5.22 8.34
CA PHE A 118 12.59 -4.63 9.62
C PHE A 118 11.94 -5.68 10.50
N CYS A 119 12.34 -5.79 11.77
CA CYS A 119 11.53 -6.47 12.79
C CYS A 119 10.39 -5.55 13.22
N VAL A 120 9.15 -6.06 13.25
CA VAL A 120 7.95 -5.24 13.53
C VAL A 120 7.31 -5.46 14.91
N GLN A 121 7.99 -6.20 15.80
CA GLN A 121 7.61 -6.39 17.20
C GLN A 121 8.83 -6.21 18.11
N ALA A 122 8.94 -5.12 18.87
CA ALA A 122 10.16 -4.91 19.66
C ALA A 122 10.41 -6.01 20.69
N SER A 123 11.66 -6.44 20.83
CA SER A 123 12.07 -7.43 21.83
C SER A 123 11.31 -8.78 21.81
N GLN A 124 10.58 -9.09 20.74
CA GLN A 124 9.90 -10.38 20.57
C GLN A 124 10.95 -11.43 20.19
N GLY A 125 11.08 -12.47 21.01
CA GLY A 125 11.93 -13.61 20.68
C GLY A 125 11.30 -14.52 19.61
N GLY A 126 12.12 -15.39 19.02
CA GLY A 126 11.69 -16.43 18.08
C GLY A 126 11.88 -16.01 16.62
N LEU A 127 12.02 -17.01 15.74
CA LEU A 127 12.23 -16.82 14.31
C LEU A 127 11.02 -17.38 13.54
N LEU A 128 10.62 -16.70 12.47
CA LEU A 128 9.58 -17.20 11.57
C LEU A 128 10.00 -18.57 11.03
N GLN A 129 9.04 -19.48 10.99
CA GLN A 129 9.18 -20.80 10.39
C GLN A 129 8.52 -20.81 9.01
N GLU A 130 9.07 -21.64 8.12
CA GLU A 130 8.42 -21.98 6.86
C GLU A 130 7.05 -22.60 7.14
N SER A 131 5.98 -21.90 6.78
CA SER A 131 4.59 -22.31 7.04
C SER A 131 3.65 -21.55 6.09
N GLN A 132 2.34 -21.82 6.07
CA GLN A 132 1.40 -21.05 5.25
C GLN A 132 1.32 -19.61 5.74
N GLN A 133 2.11 -18.73 5.13
CA GLN A 133 2.30 -17.37 5.62
C GLN A 133 1.22 -16.46 5.07
N ARG A 134 0.58 -15.71 5.97
CA ARG A 134 -0.28 -14.60 5.57
C ARG A 134 0.57 -13.35 5.48
N PHE A 135 0.45 -12.66 4.36
CA PHE A 135 1.07 -11.36 4.22
C PHE A 135 0.30 -10.31 4.99
N LEU A 136 1.06 -9.38 5.56
CA LEU A 136 0.58 -8.05 5.90
C LEU A 136 1.28 -7.03 5.02
N MET A 137 0.75 -5.82 5.02
CA MET A 137 1.46 -4.65 4.53
C MET A 137 1.72 -3.72 5.71
N LEU A 138 2.87 -3.05 5.76
CA LEU A 138 3.02 -1.97 6.75
C LEU A 138 1.92 -0.91 6.56
N PRO A 139 1.28 -0.45 7.66
CA PRO A 139 0.33 0.65 7.63
C PRO A 139 0.86 1.90 6.95
N LEU A 140 -0.01 2.65 6.28
CA LEU A 140 0.36 3.87 5.54
C LEU A 140 1.20 4.84 6.38
N GLY A 141 0.84 5.04 7.66
CA GLY A 141 1.55 5.93 8.58
C GLY A 141 3.01 5.53 8.89
N LEU A 142 3.40 4.29 8.59
CA LEU A 142 4.77 3.79 8.77
C LEU A 142 5.59 3.77 7.47
N ARG A 143 4.93 3.70 6.31
CA ARG A 143 5.60 3.46 5.01
C ARG A 143 6.58 4.57 4.63
N HIS A 144 6.29 5.84 4.92
CA HIS A 144 7.23 6.93 4.65
C HIS A 144 8.52 6.76 5.46
N GLN A 145 8.40 6.47 6.76
CA GLN A 145 9.57 6.32 7.63
C GLN A 145 10.37 5.06 7.28
N ALA A 146 9.67 3.95 7.01
CA ALA A 146 10.28 2.72 6.52
C ALA A 146 11.05 2.95 5.22
N LEU A 147 10.48 3.69 4.26
CA LEU A 147 11.14 4.06 3.01
C LEU A 147 12.41 4.89 3.27
N ALA A 148 12.38 5.83 4.22
CA ALA A 148 13.57 6.63 4.55
C ALA A 148 14.70 5.78 5.17
N LYS A 149 14.37 4.66 5.80
CA LYS A 149 15.30 3.71 6.44
C LYS A 149 15.62 2.49 5.58
N ARG A 150 15.25 2.51 4.29
CA ARG A 150 15.64 1.46 3.34
C ARG A 150 17.17 1.50 3.16
N HIS A 151 17.82 0.34 3.06
CA HIS A 151 19.28 0.18 2.94
C HIS A 151 20.13 0.41 4.19
N SER A 152 19.59 0.89 5.32
CA SER A 152 20.33 0.82 6.58
C SER A 152 20.21 -0.57 7.20
N GLU A 153 21.25 -1.02 7.89
CA GLU A 153 21.20 -2.25 8.67
C GLU A 153 20.63 -2.00 10.07
N GLY A 154 20.32 -3.10 10.77
CA GLY A 154 19.74 -3.06 12.11
C GLY A 154 18.25 -3.39 12.08
N TYR A 155 17.90 -4.57 12.56
CA TYR A 155 16.53 -5.08 12.49
C TYR A 155 15.53 -4.26 13.30
N SER A 156 15.97 -3.58 14.36
CA SER A 156 15.14 -2.80 15.30
C SER A 156 14.82 -1.39 14.84
N ARG A 157 15.36 -0.96 13.69
CA ARG A 157 15.36 0.45 13.29
C ARG A 157 13.99 1.06 12.97
N LEU A 158 12.91 0.28 13.01
CA LEU A 158 11.54 0.79 12.85
C LEU A 158 10.74 0.81 14.18
N TRP A 159 11.33 0.35 15.28
CA TRP A 159 10.61 0.17 16.54
C TRP A 159 10.10 1.49 17.14
N ASP A 160 10.90 2.56 17.08
CA ASP A 160 10.48 3.87 17.59
C ASP A 160 9.31 4.45 16.79
N GLU A 161 9.32 4.26 15.46
CA GLU A 161 8.21 4.68 14.60
C GLU A 161 6.96 3.85 14.83
N ILE A 162 7.10 2.53 15.01
CA ILE A 162 5.98 1.66 15.38
C ILE A 162 5.42 2.07 16.74
N ASP A 163 6.30 2.42 17.68
CA ASP A 163 5.88 2.88 19.00
C ASP A 163 5.09 4.18 18.91
N GLY A 164 5.61 5.17 18.19
CA GLY A 164 4.90 6.40 17.89
C GLY A 164 3.56 6.15 17.19
N TYR A 165 3.54 5.30 16.17
CA TYR A 165 2.32 4.95 15.43
C TYR A 165 1.26 4.33 16.35
N THR A 166 1.61 3.30 17.12
CA THR A 166 0.68 2.62 18.03
C THR A 166 0.15 3.54 19.12
N ARG A 167 0.96 4.50 19.61
CA ARG A 167 0.52 5.55 20.55
C ARG A 167 -0.57 6.45 19.97
N HIS A 168 -0.49 6.83 18.69
CA HIS A 168 -1.58 7.59 18.06
C HIS A 168 -2.90 6.79 18.02
N HIS A 169 -2.81 5.46 17.98
CA HIS A 169 -3.96 4.57 18.11
C HIS A 169 -4.35 4.24 19.57
N GLY A 170 -3.78 4.94 20.56
CA GLY A 170 -4.12 4.79 21.98
C GLY A 170 -3.68 3.45 22.57
N VAL A 171 -2.68 2.81 21.96
CA VAL A 171 -2.11 1.54 22.42
C VAL A 171 -0.85 1.83 23.26
N ALA A 172 -0.63 1.05 24.31
CA ALA A 172 0.52 1.17 25.21
C ALA A 172 1.86 0.88 24.49
N THR A 173 2.93 1.48 25.01
CA THR A 173 4.27 1.55 24.42
C THR A 173 4.96 0.21 24.23
N GLY A 174 5.83 0.12 23.24
CA GLY A 174 6.77 -0.97 23.01
C GLY A 174 7.09 -1.29 21.55
N GLY A 175 6.73 -0.47 20.55
CA GLY A 175 7.15 -0.76 19.16
C GLY A 175 6.67 -2.11 18.60
N HIS A 176 5.44 -2.53 18.96
CA HIS A 176 4.84 -3.78 18.49
C HIS A 176 3.62 -3.54 17.61
N LEU A 177 3.77 -3.72 16.30
CA LEU A 177 2.72 -3.45 15.32
C LEU A 177 1.44 -4.27 15.59
N GLU A 178 1.61 -5.53 16.02
CA GLU A 178 0.51 -6.43 16.33
C GLU A 178 -0.42 -5.90 17.44
N ARG A 179 0.09 -5.11 18.40
CA ARG A 179 -0.71 -4.53 19.47
C ARG A 179 -1.76 -3.54 18.95
N PHE A 180 -1.53 -2.95 17.77
CA PHE A 180 -2.56 -2.20 17.05
C PHE A 180 -3.42 -3.11 16.18
N LEU A 181 -2.82 -4.01 15.40
CA LEU A 181 -3.54 -4.81 14.41
C LEU A 181 -4.57 -5.74 15.04
N ARG A 182 -4.23 -6.46 16.12
CA ARG A 182 -5.11 -7.46 16.73
C ARG A 182 -6.41 -6.87 17.29
N PRO A 183 -6.38 -5.82 18.13
CA PRO A 183 -7.61 -5.22 18.63
C PRO A 183 -8.52 -4.64 17.54
N ASN A 184 -7.95 -4.24 16.40
CA ASN A 184 -8.71 -3.65 15.29
C ASN A 184 -9.08 -4.67 14.21
N PHE A 185 -8.68 -5.94 14.35
CA PHE A 185 -8.82 -6.94 13.30
C PHE A 185 -10.28 -7.16 12.87
N SER A 186 -11.24 -7.13 13.80
CA SER A 186 -12.67 -7.24 13.50
C SER A 186 -13.21 -6.09 12.63
N ARG A 187 -12.58 -4.92 12.70
CA ARG A 187 -12.92 -3.74 11.89
C ARG A 187 -12.18 -3.71 10.56
N LEU A 188 -10.98 -4.27 10.52
CA LEU A 188 -10.12 -4.31 9.32
C LEU A 188 -10.48 -5.48 8.39
N LEU A 189 -10.82 -6.65 8.95
CA LEU A 189 -11.11 -7.85 8.17
C LEU A 189 -12.24 -7.67 7.14
N PRO A 190 -13.35 -6.95 7.43
CA PRO A 190 -14.39 -6.70 6.44
C PRO A 190 -13.90 -5.98 5.18
N LEU A 191 -12.86 -5.13 5.29
CA LEU A 191 -12.28 -4.41 4.14
C LEU A 191 -11.71 -5.36 3.08
N ARG A 192 -11.34 -6.59 3.46
CA ARG A 192 -10.88 -7.63 2.51
C ARG A 192 -11.96 -7.98 1.48
N HIS A 193 -13.23 -7.88 1.87
CA HIS A 193 -14.37 -8.29 1.05
C HIS A 193 -15.25 -7.12 0.61
N ALA A 194 -15.23 -6.00 1.34
CA ALA A 194 -16.01 -4.81 1.00
C ALA A 194 -15.51 -4.08 -0.26
N LEU A 195 -14.22 -4.18 -0.55
CA LEU A 195 -13.53 -3.45 -1.61
C LEU A 195 -13.11 -4.44 -2.70
N GLU A 196 -14.09 -5.12 -3.30
CA GLU A 196 -13.84 -6.14 -4.32
C GLU A 196 -13.19 -5.56 -5.58
N THR A 197 -12.28 -6.33 -6.17
CA THR A 197 -11.62 -5.93 -7.43
C THR A 197 -12.57 -6.12 -8.60
N VAL A 198 -12.51 -5.21 -9.57
CA VAL A 198 -13.27 -5.32 -10.83
C VAL A 198 -12.43 -5.96 -11.94
N PRO A 199 -13.05 -6.58 -12.97
CA PRO A 199 -12.31 -7.09 -14.13
C PRO A 199 -11.46 -6.00 -14.80
N GLY A 200 -10.25 -6.34 -15.24
CA GLY A 200 -9.32 -5.35 -15.82
C GLY A 200 -8.53 -4.55 -14.80
N GLN A 201 -8.81 -4.69 -13.50
CA GLN A 201 -8.18 -3.87 -12.48
C GLN A 201 -6.77 -4.36 -12.17
N ILE A 202 -5.80 -3.46 -12.37
CA ILE A 202 -4.39 -3.69 -12.07
C ILE A 202 -3.86 -2.75 -10.99
N GLY A 203 -4.70 -1.86 -10.47
CA GLY A 203 -4.30 -0.88 -9.47
C GLY A 203 -5.48 -0.17 -8.85
N ALA A 204 -5.18 0.77 -7.95
CA ALA A 204 -6.16 1.69 -7.40
C ALA A 204 -5.51 2.98 -6.89
N ALA A 205 -6.29 4.05 -6.94
CA ALA A 205 -6.07 5.24 -6.12
C ALA A 205 -6.92 5.14 -4.85
N TYR A 206 -6.28 5.23 -3.69
CA TYR A 206 -6.90 5.15 -2.38
C TYR A 206 -7.10 6.55 -1.80
N PHE A 207 -8.29 6.79 -1.26
CA PHE A 207 -8.67 8.04 -0.63
C PHE A 207 -9.10 7.80 0.81
N ILE A 208 -8.69 8.69 1.71
CA ILE A 208 -9.06 8.65 3.13
C ILE A 208 -9.75 9.96 3.48
N ALA A 209 -11.01 9.85 3.89
CA ALA A 209 -11.92 10.97 4.11
C ALA A 209 -11.92 11.94 2.92
N GLY A 210 -11.85 11.42 1.68
CA GLY A 210 -11.73 12.18 0.44
C GLY A 210 -10.34 12.81 0.18
N ARG A 211 -9.26 12.43 0.86
CA ARG A 211 -7.89 12.89 0.52
C ARG A 211 -7.17 11.77 -0.21
N LEU A 212 -6.51 12.06 -1.34
CA LEU A 212 -5.63 11.09 -1.98
C LEU A 212 -4.56 10.65 -0.97
N ALA A 213 -4.56 9.36 -0.65
CA ALA A 213 -3.69 8.76 0.35
C ALA A 213 -2.56 7.96 -0.31
N GLY A 214 -2.82 7.36 -1.46
CA GLY A 214 -1.81 6.62 -2.22
C GLY A 214 -2.36 6.09 -3.53
N VAL A 215 -1.44 5.73 -4.43
CA VAL A 215 -1.74 5.07 -5.70
C VAL A 215 -0.87 3.83 -5.78
N GLU A 216 -1.50 2.68 -6.04
CA GLU A 216 -0.84 1.38 -6.12
C GLU A 216 -1.13 0.77 -7.49
N VAL A 217 -0.11 0.23 -8.14
CA VAL A 217 -0.22 -0.40 -9.45
C VAL A 217 0.59 -1.68 -9.45
N ALA A 218 -0.06 -2.78 -9.82
CA ALA A 218 0.52 -4.10 -9.98
C ALA A 218 0.82 -4.40 -11.45
N PRO A 219 1.64 -5.44 -11.73
CA PRO A 219 1.88 -5.89 -13.09
C PRO A 219 0.59 -6.32 -13.80
N ASN A 220 -0.21 -7.21 -13.22
CA ASN A 220 -1.38 -7.79 -13.88
C ASN A 220 -2.56 -7.97 -12.90
N GLU A 221 -3.71 -8.39 -13.42
CA GLU A 221 -4.94 -8.53 -12.64
C GLU A 221 -4.81 -9.60 -11.55
N ASN A 222 -4.16 -10.73 -11.84
CA ASN A 222 -3.96 -11.80 -10.85
C ASN A 222 -3.06 -11.35 -9.70
N TYR A 223 -2.05 -10.56 -10.00
CA TYR A 223 -1.21 -9.93 -8.98
C TYR A 223 -2.04 -8.97 -8.13
N TRP A 224 -2.84 -8.11 -8.78
CA TRP A 224 -3.64 -7.11 -8.09
C TRP A 224 -4.71 -7.74 -7.18
N SER A 225 -5.39 -8.79 -7.63
CA SER A 225 -6.44 -9.46 -6.85
C SER A 225 -5.93 -10.03 -5.52
N GLN A 226 -4.67 -10.44 -5.45
CA GLN A 226 -4.02 -10.90 -4.21
C GLN A 226 -3.53 -9.73 -3.34
N LEU A 227 -3.03 -8.67 -3.96
CA LEU A 227 -2.45 -7.54 -3.23
C LEU A 227 -3.51 -6.58 -2.66
N ALA A 228 -4.58 -6.29 -3.42
CA ALA A 228 -5.58 -5.29 -3.07
C ALA A 228 -6.25 -5.54 -1.70
N PRO A 229 -6.63 -6.78 -1.34
CA PRO A 229 -7.23 -7.03 -0.03
C PRO A 229 -6.24 -6.83 1.12
N VAL A 230 -4.95 -7.15 0.92
CA VAL A 230 -3.87 -6.93 1.89
C VAL A 230 -3.60 -5.43 2.09
N LEU A 231 -3.55 -4.65 1.00
CA LEU A 231 -3.43 -3.20 1.05
C LEU A 231 -4.60 -2.55 1.78
N SER A 232 -5.83 -2.94 1.42
CA SER A 232 -7.05 -2.40 2.02
C SER A 232 -7.11 -2.69 3.52
N MET A 233 -6.77 -3.92 3.92
CA MET A 233 -6.86 -4.36 5.30
C MET A 233 -5.72 -3.82 6.19
N TYR A 234 -4.47 -3.84 5.71
CA TYR A 234 -3.30 -3.56 6.55
C TYR A 234 -2.63 -2.21 6.28
N CYS A 235 -2.76 -1.65 5.07
CA CYS A 235 -2.15 -0.37 4.71
C CYS A 235 -3.11 0.80 4.91
N TYR A 236 -4.21 0.82 4.15
CA TYR A 236 -5.11 1.97 4.04
C TYR A 236 -6.24 1.94 5.08
N GLY A 237 -6.78 0.76 5.41
CA GLY A 237 -7.79 0.58 6.44
C GLY A 237 -7.42 1.18 7.80
N PRO A 238 -6.22 0.93 8.35
CA PRO A 238 -5.76 1.56 9.58
C PRO A 238 -5.75 3.09 9.56
N ALA A 239 -5.42 3.67 8.40
CA ALA A 239 -5.40 5.11 8.23
C ALA A 239 -6.83 5.69 8.14
N ALA A 240 -7.80 4.95 7.57
CA ALA A 240 -9.22 5.28 7.67
C ALA A 240 -9.72 5.23 9.12
N LEU A 241 -9.37 4.19 9.90
CA LEU A 241 -9.72 4.11 11.33
C LEU A 241 -9.12 5.26 12.15
N MET A 242 -7.91 5.71 11.81
CA MET A 242 -7.29 6.89 12.41
C MET A 242 -8.06 8.16 12.06
N ALA A 243 -8.49 8.30 10.81
CA ALA A 243 -9.27 9.45 10.38
C ALA A 243 -10.61 9.54 11.13
N GLU A 244 -11.31 8.41 11.30
CA GLU A 244 -12.54 8.35 12.09
C GLU A 244 -12.31 8.78 13.54
N ARG A 245 -11.24 8.30 14.18
CA ARG A 245 -10.88 8.70 15.55
C ARG A 245 -10.63 10.19 15.68
N ARG A 246 -10.10 10.83 14.64
CA ARG A 246 -9.85 12.28 14.59
C ARG A 246 -11.11 13.09 14.27
N GLY A 247 -12.27 12.45 14.14
CA GLY A 247 -13.55 13.11 13.88
C GLY A 247 -13.74 13.53 12.42
N HIS A 248 -12.94 13.00 11.48
CA HIS A 248 -13.20 13.23 10.06
C HIS A 248 -14.55 12.61 9.67
N GLN A 249 -15.27 13.31 8.80
CA GLN A 249 -16.55 12.86 8.27
C GLN A 249 -16.40 12.43 6.81
N ARG A 250 -17.35 11.60 6.36
CA ARG A 250 -17.44 11.17 4.96
C ARG A 250 -17.90 12.34 4.11
N VAL A 251 -17.26 12.51 2.96
CA VAL A 251 -17.72 13.38 1.87
C VAL A 251 -18.77 12.61 1.08
N SER A 252 -19.97 13.15 0.92
CA SER A 252 -21.16 12.44 0.43
C SER A 252 -21.48 12.68 -1.04
N GLU A 253 -21.02 13.78 -1.60
CA GLU A 253 -21.24 14.14 -2.98
C GLU A 253 -20.47 13.22 -3.96
N PRO A 254 -21.13 12.69 -5.01
CA PRO A 254 -20.48 11.86 -6.03
C PRO A 254 -19.34 12.61 -6.71
N LEU A 255 -18.17 11.97 -6.80
CA LEU A 255 -17.05 12.52 -7.54
C LEU A 255 -17.27 12.31 -9.04
N ASP A 256 -17.31 13.42 -9.79
CA ASP A 256 -17.36 13.36 -11.25
C ASP A 256 -15.99 12.97 -11.83
N LEU A 257 -15.94 11.78 -12.42
CA LEU A 257 -14.75 11.20 -13.06
C LEU A 257 -14.70 11.46 -14.58
N GLU A 258 -15.71 12.09 -15.16
CA GLU A 258 -15.76 12.29 -16.62
C GLU A 258 -14.67 13.26 -17.09
N GLY A 259 -13.90 12.86 -18.10
CA GLY A 259 -12.84 13.69 -18.67
C GLY A 259 -11.64 13.92 -17.73
N LEU A 260 -11.39 13.06 -16.75
CA LEU A 260 -10.22 13.14 -15.88
C LEU A 260 -8.91 13.10 -16.68
N SER A 261 -8.09 14.15 -16.54
CA SER A 261 -6.82 14.25 -17.28
C SER A 261 -5.59 13.80 -16.46
N GLY A 262 -5.69 13.73 -15.13
CA GLY A 262 -4.57 13.53 -14.23
C GLY A 262 -4.95 13.29 -12.76
N LEU A 263 -3.98 12.90 -11.92
CA LEU A 263 -4.16 12.82 -10.46
C LEU A 263 -4.41 14.19 -9.82
N ASP A 264 -3.81 15.24 -10.39
CA ASP A 264 -4.03 16.62 -9.91
C ASP A 264 -5.47 17.06 -10.18
N ASP A 265 -6.05 16.70 -11.34
CA ASP A 265 -7.46 16.93 -11.68
C ASP A 265 -8.38 16.13 -10.73
N LEU A 266 -8.08 14.85 -10.51
CA LEU A 266 -8.80 14.01 -9.55
C LEU A 266 -8.75 14.58 -8.13
N ALA A 267 -7.59 15.05 -7.67
CA ALA A 267 -7.42 15.66 -6.37
C ALA A 267 -8.14 17.01 -6.25
N ALA A 268 -8.13 17.82 -7.31
CA ALA A 268 -8.81 19.12 -7.37
C ALA A 268 -10.33 18.97 -7.34
N ARG A 269 -10.91 18.10 -8.18
CA ARG A 269 -12.37 17.85 -8.20
C ARG A 269 -12.88 17.37 -6.85
N LEU A 270 -12.10 16.54 -6.17
CA LEU A 270 -12.41 16.07 -4.84
C LEU A 270 -12.32 17.18 -3.78
N GLN A 271 -11.38 18.11 -3.94
CA GLN A 271 -11.30 19.30 -3.10
C GLN A 271 -12.45 20.29 -3.36
N ASP A 272 -12.94 20.39 -4.59
CA ASP A 272 -14.09 21.22 -4.96
C ASP A 272 -15.39 20.69 -4.38
N VAL A 273 -15.60 19.36 -4.45
CA VAL A 273 -16.72 18.69 -3.76
C VAL A 273 -16.75 19.08 -2.27
N ARG A 274 -15.59 19.10 -1.60
CA ARG A 274 -15.51 19.45 -0.17
C ARG A 274 -15.80 20.90 0.14
N THR A 275 -15.33 21.82 -0.71
CA THR A 275 -15.59 23.24 -0.51
C THR A 275 -17.09 23.49 -0.56
N ARG A 276 -17.80 22.78 -1.46
CA ARG A 276 -19.27 22.84 -1.59
C ARG A 276 -20.01 22.21 -0.40
N GLU A 277 -19.52 21.12 0.17
CA GLU A 277 -20.14 20.53 1.37
C GLU A 277 -19.88 21.30 2.68
N ALA A 278 -18.83 22.12 2.72
CA ALA A 278 -18.49 22.95 3.87
C ALA A 278 -19.16 24.34 3.88
N SER A 279 -19.92 24.69 2.82
CA SER A 279 -20.67 25.93 2.67
C SER A 279 -22.16 25.74 2.92
#